data_AF-A0A7V4YXE6-F1
#
_entry.id   AF-A0A7V4YXE6-F1
#
_cell.length_a   1.000
_cell.length_b   1.000
_cell.length_c   1.000
_cell.angle_alpha   90.00
_cell.angle_beta   90.00
_cell.angle_gamma   90.00
#
_symmetry.space_group_name_H-M   'P 1'
#
loop_
_entity.id
_entity.type
_entity.pdbx_description
1 polymer ?
#
loop_
_entity_poly.entity_id
_entity_poly.type
_entity_poly.pdbx_seq_one_letter_code
_entity_poly.pdbx_strand_id
1 'polypeptide(L)'
;MKQLIVASLHFLLILTAMHCTAQPAEKTPAKNAATSSVAQPDTTADPDLRRYNALVEMLFDVKMTHAERAQLRTFADSYRFSDNAQQNQVFENCLVFYEQLMAMPASERDAQCRKLRAITLNENWKVAKTGDAEAKWMLDLYYAAHPPLAPGAPPLTREIVDAIIEFDYFFNVEVKGIKAEPMDAAFREKMYKEAIDKWKTLDAAQQREMFETAAKVALQRLQWEQSTPEQRLLVKANVVGEKNLSEEERRYLAQFMQAQAAQLNQLRQQQTQLITNELQFMRQNQQTIMGNGTYYNQTLGRWEQHGGIVTEFR
;
A
#
# COMPACT_ATOMS: atom_id res chain seq x y z
N MET A 1 -5.07 11.57 4.14
CA MET A 1 -4.56 10.58 3.15
C MET A 1 -3.46 9.65 3.67
N LYS A 2 -2.52 10.10 4.52
CA LYS A 2 -1.50 9.21 5.14
C LYS A 2 -2.02 8.19 6.17
N GLN A 3 -3.24 8.35 6.68
CA GLN A 3 -3.85 7.42 7.65
C GLN A 3 -4.65 6.26 7.02
N LEU A 4 -4.93 6.27 5.72
CA LEU A 4 -5.56 5.12 5.04
C LEU A 4 -4.54 4.01 4.66
N ILE A 5 -3.25 4.37 4.53
CA ILE A 5 -2.19 3.42 4.14
C ILE A 5 -1.68 2.60 5.34
N VAL A 6 -1.86 3.10 6.57
CA VAL A 6 -1.49 2.38 7.81
C VAL A 6 -2.57 1.36 8.22
N ALA A 7 -3.82 1.55 7.81
CA ALA A 7 -4.91 0.59 8.02
C ALA A 7 -4.80 -0.63 7.08
N SER A 8 -4.37 -0.44 5.82
CA SER A 8 -4.14 -1.56 4.89
C SER A 8 -2.90 -2.40 5.22
N LEU A 9 -1.91 -1.84 5.95
CA LEU A 9 -0.78 -2.62 6.48
C LEU A 9 -1.14 -3.42 7.74
N HIS A 10 -2.05 -2.92 8.58
CA HIS A 10 -2.58 -3.69 9.70
C HIS A 10 -3.44 -4.87 9.23
N PHE A 11 -4.12 -4.73 8.09
CA PHE A 11 -4.92 -5.80 7.51
C PHE A 11 -4.06 -6.98 7.00
N LEU A 12 -2.88 -6.68 6.45
CA LEU A 12 -1.91 -7.69 6.02
C LEU A 12 -1.09 -8.28 7.18
N LEU A 13 -0.86 -7.50 8.25
CA LEU A 13 -0.26 -7.98 9.51
C LEU A 13 -1.22 -8.86 10.32
N ILE A 14 -2.54 -8.74 10.17
CA ILE A 14 -3.51 -9.64 10.80
C ILE A 14 -3.53 -11.01 10.11
N LEU A 15 -3.36 -11.05 8.78
CA LEU A 15 -3.19 -12.30 8.02
C LEU A 15 -1.87 -13.04 8.35
N THR A 16 -0.88 -12.38 8.95
CA THR A 16 0.38 -13.02 9.36
C THR A 16 0.55 -13.20 10.86
N ALA A 17 -0.02 -12.32 11.69
CA ALA A 17 0.04 -12.44 13.15
C ALA A 17 -0.93 -13.50 13.70
N MET A 18 -1.99 -13.86 12.97
CA MET A 18 -2.98 -14.84 13.43
C MET A 18 -2.66 -16.29 13.08
N HIS A 19 -1.72 -16.54 12.16
CA HIS A 19 -1.17 -17.89 11.95
C HIS A 19 -0.15 -18.30 13.03
N CYS A 20 0.24 -17.40 13.94
CA CYS A 20 1.18 -17.69 15.02
C CYS A 20 0.51 -18.22 16.31
N THR A 21 -0.82 -18.35 16.36
CA THR A 21 -1.56 -18.93 17.50
C THR A 21 -2.42 -20.14 17.14
N ALA A 22 -2.24 -20.71 15.95
CA ALA A 22 -2.82 -22.01 15.63
C ALA A 22 -2.06 -23.13 16.36
N GLN A 23 -2.50 -23.42 17.58
CA GLN A 23 -2.14 -24.60 18.34
C GLN A 23 -2.41 -25.84 17.46
N PRO A 24 -1.49 -26.83 17.39
CA PRO A 24 -1.70 -27.99 16.53
C PRO A 24 -2.94 -28.73 16.99
N ALA A 25 -4.00 -28.68 16.18
CA ALA A 25 -5.18 -29.50 16.39
C ALA A 25 -4.75 -30.97 16.39
N GLU A 26 -5.01 -31.64 17.50
CA GLU A 26 -4.75 -33.04 17.74
C GLU A 26 -5.43 -33.87 16.64
N LYS A 27 -4.62 -34.54 15.80
CA LYS A 27 -5.10 -35.35 14.68
C LYS A 27 -5.92 -36.52 15.20
N THR A 28 -7.24 -36.39 15.13
CA THR A 28 -8.14 -37.55 15.23
C THR A 28 -8.16 -38.26 13.87
N PRO A 29 -7.81 -39.55 13.76
CA PRO A 29 -7.81 -40.25 12.48
C PRO A 29 -9.25 -40.57 12.05
N ALA A 30 -9.77 -39.83 11.08
CA ALA A 30 -11.01 -40.18 10.40
C ALA A 30 -10.77 -41.41 9.49
N LYS A 31 -11.48 -42.48 9.82
CA LYS A 31 -11.46 -43.79 9.20
C LYS A 31 -12.29 -43.77 7.91
N ASN A 32 -11.70 -44.28 6.83
CA ASN A 32 -12.27 -44.70 5.54
C ASN A 32 -13.77 -44.40 5.29
N ALA A 33 -14.04 -43.52 4.33
CA ALA A 33 -15.33 -43.46 3.65
C ALA A 33 -15.11 -43.52 2.12
N ALA A 34 -15.93 -44.36 1.50
CA ALA A 34 -15.86 -44.79 0.11
C ALA A 34 -16.03 -43.64 -0.89
N THR A 35 -15.38 -43.81 -2.05
CA THR A 35 -15.52 -43.04 -3.29
C THR A 35 -16.95 -43.13 -3.84
N SER A 36 -17.83 -42.28 -3.32
CA SER A 36 -19.05 -41.87 -4.02
C SER A 36 -18.75 -40.54 -4.72
N SER A 37 -18.76 -40.56 -6.05
CA SER A 37 -18.81 -39.36 -6.89
C SER A 37 -20.16 -38.66 -6.70
N VAL A 38 -20.32 -38.00 -5.56
CA VAL A 38 -21.38 -37.02 -5.35
C VAL A 38 -21.03 -35.85 -6.26
N ALA A 39 -21.93 -35.51 -7.18
CA ALA A 39 -21.83 -34.29 -7.98
C ALA A 39 -21.58 -33.12 -7.02
N GLN A 40 -20.35 -32.60 -7.02
CA GLN A 40 -19.99 -31.49 -6.14
C GLN A 40 -20.98 -30.35 -6.41
N PRO A 41 -21.65 -29.81 -5.38
CA PRO A 41 -22.55 -28.70 -5.57
C PRO A 41 -21.77 -27.58 -6.24
N ASP A 42 -22.30 -27.13 -7.37
CA ASP A 42 -21.66 -26.15 -8.23
C ASP A 42 -21.25 -24.94 -7.37
N THR A 43 -19.93 -24.70 -7.32
CA THR A 43 -19.34 -23.56 -6.59
C THR A 43 -19.87 -22.21 -7.09
N THR A 44 -20.62 -22.21 -8.20
CA THR A 44 -21.37 -21.04 -8.67
C THR A 44 -22.47 -20.57 -7.72
N ALA A 45 -22.99 -21.38 -6.80
CA ALA A 45 -24.15 -20.96 -5.99
C ALA A 45 -23.80 -19.98 -4.85
N ASP A 46 -22.61 -20.06 -4.27
CA ASP A 46 -22.21 -19.21 -3.13
C ASP A 46 -21.47 -17.93 -3.63
N PRO A 47 -22.08 -16.74 -3.51
CA PRO A 47 -21.47 -15.50 -3.98
C PRO A 47 -20.17 -15.14 -3.24
N ASP A 48 -20.00 -15.54 -1.98
CA ASP A 48 -18.83 -15.21 -1.17
C ASP A 48 -17.64 -16.05 -1.62
N LEU A 49 -17.84 -17.36 -1.79
CA LEU A 49 -16.81 -18.26 -2.29
C LEU A 49 -16.37 -17.90 -3.71
N ARG A 50 -17.29 -17.46 -4.59
CA ARG A 50 -16.92 -16.95 -5.92
C ARG A 50 -15.99 -15.73 -5.83
N ARG A 51 -16.30 -14.77 -4.96
CA ARG A 51 -15.48 -13.57 -4.75
C ARG A 51 -14.11 -13.91 -4.16
N TYR A 52 -14.08 -14.79 -3.16
CA TYR A 52 -12.83 -15.28 -2.57
C TYR A 52 -11.94 -16.00 -3.61
N ASN A 53 -12.52 -16.88 -4.42
CA ASN A 53 -11.79 -17.54 -5.51
C ASN A 53 -11.23 -16.52 -6.52
N ALA A 54 -12.06 -15.56 -6.95
CA ALA A 54 -11.64 -14.52 -7.88
C ALA A 54 -10.52 -13.62 -7.31
N LEU A 55 -10.55 -13.34 -6.01
CA LEU A 55 -9.49 -12.61 -5.33
C LEU A 55 -8.17 -13.39 -5.39
N VAL A 56 -8.18 -14.70 -5.08
CA VAL A 56 -6.97 -15.53 -5.12
C VAL A 56 -6.43 -15.67 -6.53
N GLU A 57 -7.28 -15.89 -7.55
CA GLU A 57 -6.86 -15.92 -8.96
C GLU A 57 -6.18 -14.62 -9.38
N MET A 58 -6.75 -13.47 -9.00
CA MET A 58 -6.20 -12.15 -9.31
C MET A 58 -4.89 -11.86 -8.56
N LEU A 59 -4.85 -12.21 -7.27
CA LEU A 59 -3.70 -11.97 -6.40
C LEU A 59 -2.50 -12.79 -6.86
N PHE A 60 -2.68 -14.05 -7.24
CA PHE A 60 -1.58 -14.91 -7.70
C PHE A 60 -1.37 -14.91 -9.22
N ASP A 61 -2.20 -14.19 -9.97
CA ASP A 61 -2.23 -14.24 -11.45
C ASP A 61 -2.28 -15.68 -11.98
N VAL A 62 -3.26 -16.43 -11.49
CA VAL A 62 -3.48 -17.83 -11.85
C VAL A 62 -4.91 -18.04 -12.32
N LYS A 63 -5.09 -19.02 -13.23
CA LYS A 63 -6.41 -19.53 -13.59
C LYS A 63 -6.59 -20.88 -12.94
N MET A 64 -7.35 -20.94 -11.85
CA MET A 64 -7.55 -22.19 -11.14
C MET A 64 -8.48 -23.13 -11.91
N THR A 65 -8.13 -24.41 -11.89
CA THR A 65 -8.99 -25.52 -12.30
C THR A 65 -10.14 -25.72 -11.31
N HIS A 66 -11.15 -26.50 -11.68
CA HIS A 66 -12.24 -26.85 -10.75
C HIS A 66 -11.73 -27.56 -9.49
N ALA A 67 -10.73 -28.44 -9.63
CA ALA A 67 -10.14 -29.15 -8.50
C ALA A 67 -9.40 -28.20 -7.54
N GLU A 68 -8.64 -27.24 -8.07
CA GLU A 68 -7.94 -26.24 -7.25
C GLU A 68 -8.93 -25.31 -6.53
N ARG A 69 -10.02 -24.89 -7.19
CA ARG A 69 -11.09 -24.11 -6.53
C ARG A 69 -11.79 -24.91 -5.43
N ALA A 70 -11.98 -26.22 -5.60
CA ALA A 70 -12.54 -27.08 -4.56
C ALA A 70 -11.58 -27.22 -3.35
N GLN A 71 -10.27 -27.30 -3.61
CA GLN A 71 -9.27 -27.28 -2.55
C GLN A 71 -9.25 -25.94 -1.80
N LEU A 72 -9.26 -24.82 -2.54
CA LEU A 72 -9.33 -23.48 -1.96
C LEU A 72 -10.58 -23.28 -1.09
N ARG A 73 -11.72 -23.82 -1.53
CA ARG A 73 -12.96 -23.82 -0.76
C ARG A 73 -12.79 -24.52 0.59
N THR A 74 -12.05 -25.61 0.66
CA THR A 74 -11.81 -26.32 1.93
C THR A 74 -11.09 -25.42 2.93
N PHE A 75 -10.12 -24.62 2.47
CA PHE A 75 -9.47 -23.62 3.31
C PHE A 75 -10.44 -22.49 3.68
N ALA A 76 -11.17 -21.93 2.71
CA ALA A 76 -12.15 -20.87 2.96
C ALA A 76 -13.23 -21.26 3.97
N ASP A 77 -13.80 -22.46 3.84
CA ASP A 77 -14.82 -22.99 4.76
C ASP A 77 -14.22 -23.19 6.17
N SER A 78 -12.94 -23.56 6.28
CA SER A 78 -12.24 -23.64 7.58
C SER A 78 -12.10 -22.27 8.27
N TYR A 79 -11.96 -21.19 7.50
CA TYR A 79 -11.95 -19.83 8.04
C TYR A 79 -13.35 -19.33 8.37
N ARG A 80 -14.35 -19.62 7.51
CA ARG A 80 -15.72 -19.08 7.61
C ARG A 80 -16.55 -19.74 8.70
N PHE A 81 -16.34 -21.02 8.93
CA PHE A 81 -17.08 -21.81 9.92
C PHE A 81 -16.22 -22.14 11.14
N SER A 82 -15.18 -21.34 11.38
CA SER A 82 -14.38 -21.47 12.59
C SER A 82 -15.16 -20.97 13.79
N ASP A 83 -15.03 -21.65 14.92
CA ASP A 83 -15.46 -21.11 16.22
C ASP A 83 -14.58 -19.91 16.66
N ASN A 84 -13.44 -19.72 15.99
CA ASN A 84 -12.58 -18.57 16.21
C ASN A 84 -13.07 -17.36 15.39
N ALA A 85 -13.70 -16.41 16.08
CA ALA A 85 -14.17 -15.15 15.48
C ALA A 85 -13.09 -14.39 14.68
N GLN A 86 -11.82 -14.53 15.06
CA GLN A 86 -10.71 -13.92 14.33
C GLN A 86 -10.50 -14.54 12.94
N GLN A 87 -10.65 -15.86 12.81
CA GLN A 87 -10.54 -16.56 11.53
C GLN A 87 -11.73 -16.24 10.61
N ASN A 88 -12.95 -16.19 11.17
CA ASN A 88 -14.13 -15.73 10.41
C ASN A 88 -13.92 -14.31 9.89
N GLN A 89 -13.38 -13.43 10.74
CA GLN A 89 -13.09 -12.05 10.37
C GLN A 89 -12.04 -11.95 9.25
N VAL A 90 -11.05 -12.85 9.19
CA VAL A 90 -10.09 -12.91 8.08
C VAL A 90 -10.81 -13.14 6.75
N PHE A 91 -11.73 -14.11 6.68
CA PHE A 91 -12.51 -14.39 5.48
C PHE A 91 -13.36 -13.19 5.04
N GLU A 92 -14.11 -12.59 5.97
CA GLU A 92 -14.95 -11.42 5.68
C GLU A 92 -14.15 -10.24 5.13
N ASN A 93 -12.97 -10.01 5.69
CA ASN A 93 -12.14 -8.92 5.20
C ASN A 93 -11.52 -9.19 3.83
N CYS A 94 -11.27 -10.46 3.47
CA CYS A 94 -10.90 -10.80 2.09
C CYS A 94 -12.03 -10.40 1.13
N LEU A 95 -13.31 -10.60 1.50
CA LEU A 95 -14.44 -10.17 0.68
C LEU A 95 -14.52 -8.64 0.57
N VAL A 96 -14.38 -7.92 1.68
CA VAL A 96 -14.35 -6.44 1.68
C VAL A 96 -13.19 -5.93 0.81
N PHE A 97 -12.02 -6.56 0.92
CA PHE A 97 -10.85 -6.20 0.14
C PHE A 97 -11.06 -6.46 -1.37
N TYR A 98 -11.71 -7.56 -1.74
CA TYR A 98 -12.11 -7.81 -3.13
C TYR A 98 -13.01 -6.69 -3.68
N GLU A 99 -14.03 -6.28 -2.94
CA GLU A 99 -14.92 -5.18 -3.37
C GLU A 99 -14.14 -3.87 -3.54
N GLN A 100 -13.19 -3.58 -2.64
CA GLN A 100 -12.31 -2.41 -2.76
C GLN A 100 -11.45 -2.46 -4.02
N LEU A 101 -10.86 -3.62 -4.34
CA LEU A 101 -10.11 -3.80 -5.60
C LEU A 101 -11.00 -3.61 -6.83
N MET A 102 -12.21 -4.15 -6.80
CA MET A 102 -13.14 -4.04 -7.93
C MET A 102 -13.65 -2.62 -8.15
N ALA A 103 -13.68 -1.79 -7.10
CA ALA A 103 -13.99 -0.36 -7.20
C ALA A 103 -12.84 0.49 -7.78
N MET A 104 -11.61 -0.04 -7.84
CA MET A 104 -10.45 0.67 -8.41
C MET A 104 -10.45 0.64 -9.95
N PRO A 105 -9.87 1.66 -10.61
CA PRO A 105 -9.51 1.58 -12.02
C PRO A 105 -8.66 0.35 -12.32
N ALA A 106 -8.77 -0.19 -13.54
CA ALA A 106 -8.10 -1.44 -13.89
C ALA A 106 -6.56 -1.39 -13.73
N SER A 107 -5.92 -0.28 -14.10
CA SER A 107 -4.47 -0.09 -13.94
C SER A 107 -4.05 -0.02 -12.46
N GLU A 108 -4.85 0.64 -11.63
CA GLU A 108 -4.59 0.71 -10.18
C GLU A 108 -4.79 -0.64 -9.51
N ARG A 109 -5.86 -1.37 -9.87
CA ARG A 109 -6.10 -2.73 -9.40
C ARG A 109 -4.94 -3.67 -9.75
N ASP A 110 -4.45 -3.65 -10.98
CA ASP A 110 -3.29 -4.47 -11.39
C ASP A 110 -2.05 -4.14 -10.56
N ALA A 111 -1.73 -2.86 -10.38
CA ALA A 111 -0.58 -2.43 -9.58
C ALA A 111 -0.69 -2.85 -8.10
N GLN A 112 -1.89 -2.75 -7.50
CA GLN A 112 -2.12 -3.24 -6.13
C GLN A 112 -2.01 -4.76 -6.04
N CYS A 113 -2.54 -5.51 -7.02
CA CYS A 113 -2.45 -6.97 -7.03
C CYS A 113 -0.99 -7.44 -7.13
N ARG A 114 -0.18 -6.86 -8.02
CA ARG A 114 1.26 -7.17 -8.12
C ARG A 114 2.02 -6.88 -6.82
N LYS A 115 1.72 -5.74 -6.18
CA LYS A 115 2.31 -5.39 -4.89
C LYS A 115 1.96 -6.42 -3.81
N LEU A 116 0.68 -6.75 -3.69
CA LEU A 116 0.19 -7.66 -2.67
C LEU A 116 0.65 -9.09 -2.93
N ARG A 117 0.71 -9.53 -4.18
CA ARG A 117 1.26 -10.83 -4.60
C ARG A 117 2.62 -11.05 -3.98
N ALA A 118 3.53 -10.09 -4.12
CA ALA A 118 4.86 -10.23 -3.54
C ALA A 118 4.81 -10.38 -2.02
N ILE A 119 4.03 -9.53 -1.34
CA ILE A 119 3.94 -9.63 0.12
C ILE A 119 3.36 -10.99 0.53
N THR A 120 2.25 -11.41 -0.07
CA THR A 120 1.60 -12.70 0.20
C THR A 120 2.51 -13.88 -0.09
N LEU A 121 3.26 -13.88 -1.18
CA LEU A 121 4.22 -14.94 -1.51
C LEU A 121 5.36 -15.02 -0.49
N ASN A 122 5.89 -13.88 -0.04
CA ASN A 122 6.93 -13.85 0.99
C ASN A 122 6.40 -14.41 2.32
N GLU A 123 5.19 -14.02 2.71
CA GLU A 123 4.59 -14.53 3.95
C GLU A 123 4.23 -16.02 3.85
N ASN A 124 3.62 -16.46 2.74
CA ASN A 124 3.37 -17.88 2.50
C ASN A 124 4.66 -18.68 2.51
N TRP A 125 5.77 -18.14 1.97
CA TRP A 125 7.06 -18.81 2.03
C TRP A 125 7.58 -18.98 3.47
N LYS A 126 7.42 -17.97 4.33
CA LYS A 126 7.80 -18.08 5.75
C LYS A 126 6.94 -19.10 6.49
N VAL A 127 5.62 -19.07 6.27
CA VAL A 127 4.64 -19.93 6.95
C VAL A 127 4.70 -21.38 6.43
N ALA A 128 4.96 -21.59 5.14
CA ALA A 128 5.18 -22.93 4.59
C ALA A 128 6.40 -23.63 5.23
N LYS A 129 7.42 -22.87 5.65
CA LYS A 129 8.58 -23.43 6.38
C LYS A 129 8.24 -23.94 7.77
N THR A 130 7.15 -23.48 8.37
CA THR A 130 6.66 -24.00 9.65
C THR A 130 5.75 -25.21 9.47
N GLY A 131 5.58 -25.70 8.24
CA GLY A 131 4.78 -26.88 7.92
C GLY A 131 3.31 -26.59 7.63
N ASP A 132 2.95 -25.33 7.41
CA ASP A 132 1.57 -24.96 7.06
C ASP A 132 1.19 -25.46 5.66
N ALA A 133 0.12 -26.26 5.60
CA ALA A 133 -0.30 -26.94 4.38
C ALA A 133 -0.94 -26.00 3.36
N GLU A 134 -1.67 -24.97 3.81
CA GLU A 134 -2.31 -23.99 2.92
C GLU A 134 -1.27 -23.09 2.27
N ALA A 135 -0.35 -22.53 3.06
CA ALA A 135 0.72 -21.70 2.56
C ALA A 135 1.58 -22.47 1.55
N LYS A 136 1.90 -23.74 1.82
CA LYS A 136 2.58 -24.61 0.86
C LYS A 136 1.76 -24.80 -0.41
N TRP A 137 0.47 -25.11 -0.30
CA TRP A 137 -0.40 -25.31 -1.45
C TRP A 137 -0.53 -24.05 -2.32
N MET A 138 -0.65 -22.86 -1.71
CA MET A 138 -0.70 -21.58 -2.41
C MET A 138 0.59 -21.28 -3.18
N LEU A 139 1.75 -21.58 -2.59
CA LEU A 139 3.04 -21.46 -3.29
C LEU A 139 3.14 -22.44 -4.45
N ASP A 140 2.74 -23.70 -4.24
CA ASP A 140 2.78 -24.72 -5.28
C ASP A 140 1.85 -24.33 -6.45
N LEU A 141 0.66 -23.79 -6.17
CA LEU A 141 -0.26 -23.22 -7.16
C LEU A 141 0.39 -22.08 -7.96
N TYR A 142 1.02 -21.13 -7.27
CA TYR A 142 1.70 -20.00 -7.91
C TYR A 142 2.87 -20.46 -8.80
N TYR A 143 3.76 -21.33 -8.29
CA TYR A 143 4.93 -21.78 -9.05
C TYR A 143 4.59 -22.73 -10.21
N ALA A 144 3.41 -23.38 -10.18
CA ALA A 144 2.90 -24.11 -11.34
C ALA A 144 2.57 -23.17 -12.50
N ALA A 145 2.01 -21.99 -12.21
CA ALA A 145 1.71 -20.96 -13.20
C ALA A 145 2.93 -20.10 -13.57
N HIS A 146 3.84 -19.89 -12.61
CA HIS A 146 5.02 -19.04 -12.72
C HIS A 146 6.29 -19.83 -12.39
N PRO A 147 6.78 -20.70 -13.31
CA PRO A 147 7.90 -21.58 -13.05
C PRO A 147 9.16 -20.81 -12.59
N PRO A 148 9.82 -21.27 -11.51
CA PRO A 148 11.08 -20.69 -11.08
C PRO A 148 12.18 -20.79 -12.15
N LEU A 149 12.87 -19.68 -12.38
CA LEU A 149 14.12 -19.59 -13.15
C LEU A 149 15.32 -20.05 -12.33
N ALA A 150 15.34 -19.76 -11.03
CA ALA A 150 16.40 -20.16 -10.11
C ALA A 150 15.84 -20.41 -8.70
N PRO A 151 16.41 -21.37 -7.95
CA PRO A 151 16.02 -21.59 -6.56
C PRO A 151 16.41 -20.38 -5.69
N GLY A 152 15.69 -20.17 -4.59
CA GLY A 152 15.90 -19.02 -3.71
C GLY A 152 14.89 -18.92 -2.58
N ALA A 153 14.92 -17.80 -1.88
CA ALA A 153 14.10 -17.50 -0.72
C ALA A 153 13.43 -16.11 -0.82
N PRO A 154 12.37 -15.90 -1.63
CA PRO A 154 11.66 -16.87 -2.48
C PRO A 154 12.41 -17.18 -3.79
N PRO A 155 12.07 -18.24 -4.54
CA PRO A 155 12.64 -18.52 -5.86
C PRO A 155 12.49 -17.35 -6.85
N LEU A 156 13.47 -17.20 -7.75
CA LEU A 156 13.40 -16.24 -8.83
C LEU A 156 12.47 -16.76 -9.91
N THR A 157 11.50 -15.97 -10.35
CA THR A 157 10.56 -16.29 -11.45
C THR A 157 10.74 -15.30 -12.60
N ARG A 158 10.20 -15.61 -13.78
CA ARG A 158 10.22 -14.69 -14.93
C ARG A 158 9.55 -13.37 -14.61
N GLU A 159 8.40 -13.41 -13.94
CA GLU A 159 7.63 -12.21 -13.57
C GLU A 159 8.47 -11.21 -12.76
N ILE A 160 9.26 -11.70 -11.79
CA ILE A 160 10.14 -10.85 -10.97
C ILE A 160 11.19 -10.17 -11.85
N VAL A 161 11.82 -10.92 -12.76
CA VAL A 161 12.84 -10.36 -13.65
C VAL A 161 12.22 -9.39 -14.65
N ASP A 162 11.05 -9.71 -15.21
CA ASP A 162 10.32 -8.83 -16.11
C ASP A 162 9.93 -7.50 -15.45
N ALA A 163 9.46 -7.53 -14.20
CA ALA A 163 9.15 -6.32 -13.45
C ALA A 163 10.40 -5.44 -13.24
N ILE A 164 11.57 -6.05 -12.99
CA ILE A 164 12.84 -5.31 -12.83
C ILE A 164 13.30 -4.75 -14.18
N ILE A 165 13.22 -5.52 -15.26
CA ILE A 165 13.53 -5.04 -16.61
C ILE A 165 12.63 -3.85 -16.98
N GLU A 166 11.32 -3.96 -16.71
CA GLU A 166 10.35 -2.89 -16.94
C GLU A 166 10.67 -1.65 -16.14
N PHE A 167 11.08 -1.80 -14.88
CA PHE A 167 11.52 -0.69 -14.04
C PHE A 167 12.77 -0.03 -14.58
N ASP A 168 13.81 -0.79 -14.88
CA ASP A 168 15.08 -0.25 -15.38
C ASP A 168 14.86 0.50 -16.70
N TYR A 169 14.02 -0.05 -17.58
CA TYR A 169 13.65 0.62 -18.82
C TYR A 169 12.87 1.91 -18.56
N PHE A 170 11.80 1.84 -17.76
CA PHE A 170 11.01 3.00 -17.37
C PHE A 170 11.89 4.09 -16.75
N PHE A 171 12.75 3.73 -15.81
CA PHE A 171 13.60 4.65 -15.08
C PHE A 171 14.66 5.29 -16.01
N ASN A 172 15.30 4.51 -16.87
CA ASN A 172 16.30 5.05 -17.78
C ASN A 172 15.67 5.91 -18.89
N VAL A 173 14.55 5.49 -19.47
CA VAL A 173 13.91 6.20 -20.58
C VAL A 173 13.09 7.38 -20.09
N GLU A 174 12.11 7.14 -19.22
CA GLU A 174 11.13 8.16 -18.82
C GLU A 174 11.70 9.12 -17.79
N VAL A 175 12.48 8.63 -16.82
CA VAL A 175 13.01 9.45 -15.73
C VAL A 175 14.34 10.10 -16.13
N LYS A 176 15.30 9.32 -16.64
CA LYS A 176 16.63 9.85 -17.00
C LYS A 176 16.74 10.40 -18.42
N GLY A 177 15.80 10.11 -19.31
CA GLY A 177 15.90 10.52 -20.72
C GLY A 177 17.01 9.80 -21.50
N ILE A 178 17.51 8.67 -20.99
CA ILE A 178 18.53 7.87 -21.65
C ILE A 178 17.83 7.00 -22.70
N LYS A 179 18.30 7.05 -23.94
CA LYS A 179 17.83 6.16 -25.00
C LYS A 179 18.19 4.72 -24.63
N ALA A 180 17.18 3.90 -24.35
CA ALA A 180 17.36 2.47 -24.09
C ALA A 180 17.22 1.65 -25.38
N GLU A 181 17.87 0.48 -25.40
CA GLU A 181 17.67 -0.53 -26.43
C GLU A 181 16.21 -1.03 -26.41
N PRO A 182 15.63 -1.43 -27.57
CA PRO A 182 14.30 -2.03 -27.59
C PRO A 182 14.21 -3.26 -26.69
N MET A 183 13.13 -3.38 -25.92
CA MET A 183 12.89 -4.49 -25.02
C MET A 183 12.32 -5.71 -25.77
N ASP A 184 13.08 -6.22 -26.73
CA ASP A 184 12.71 -7.39 -27.53
C ASP A 184 12.98 -8.72 -26.78
N ALA A 185 12.61 -9.83 -27.42
CA ALA A 185 12.75 -11.16 -26.84
C ALA A 185 14.23 -11.57 -26.60
N ALA A 186 15.15 -11.12 -27.46
CA ALA A 186 16.56 -11.45 -27.33
C ALA A 186 17.19 -10.70 -26.15
N PHE A 187 16.82 -9.43 -25.97
CA PHE A 187 17.20 -8.63 -24.81
C PHE A 187 16.68 -9.27 -23.51
N ARG A 188 15.39 -9.63 -23.45
CA ARG A 188 14.81 -10.28 -22.25
C ARG A 188 15.51 -11.59 -21.90
N GLU A 189 15.78 -12.44 -22.89
CA GLU A 189 16.49 -13.70 -22.65
C GLU A 189 17.91 -13.49 -22.11
N LYS A 190 18.62 -12.46 -22.59
CA LYS A 190 19.91 -12.06 -22.01
C LYS A 190 19.75 -11.62 -20.56
N MET A 191 18.77 -10.77 -20.27
CA MET A 191 18.51 -10.28 -18.91
C MET A 191 18.11 -11.41 -17.95
N TYR A 192 17.36 -12.43 -18.41
CA TYR A 192 17.04 -13.60 -17.59
C TYR A 192 18.31 -14.37 -17.18
N LYS A 193 19.26 -14.57 -18.11
CA LYS A 193 20.53 -15.25 -17.82
C LYS A 193 21.37 -14.46 -16.81
N GLU A 194 21.51 -13.15 -17.03
CA GLU A 194 22.22 -12.26 -16.11
C GLU A 194 21.57 -12.23 -14.72
N ALA A 195 20.23 -12.19 -14.66
CA ALA A 195 19.49 -12.24 -13.41
C ALA A 195 19.72 -13.57 -12.68
N ILE A 196 19.69 -14.71 -13.38
CA ILE A 196 19.96 -16.04 -12.80
C ILE A 196 21.38 -16.10 -12.22
N ASP A 197 22.38 -15.59 -12.93
CA ASP A 197 23.77 -15.62 -12.46
C ASP A 197 24.00 -14.69 -11.27
N LYS A 198 23.43 -13.47 -11.31
CA LYS A 198 23.45 -12.55 -10.17
C LYS A 198 22.72 -13.14 -8.96
N TRP A 199 21.57 -13.80 -9.18
CA TRP A 199 20.74 -14.35 -8.11
C TRP A 199 21.49 -15.36 -7.24
N LYS A 200 22.35 -16.18 -7.86
CA LYS A 200 23.18 -17.17 -7.16
C LYS A 200 24.20 -16.53 -6.20
N THR A 201 24.57 -15.28 -6.43
CA THR A 201 25.53 -14.56 -5.58
C THR A 201 24.87 -13.76 -4.47
N LEU A 202 23.54 -13.61 -4.50
CA LEU A 202 22.78 -12.87 -3.49
C LEU A 202 22.48 -13.76 -2.28
N ASP A 203 22.59 -13.19 -1.09
CA ASP A 203 22.08 -13.85 0.12
C ASP A 203 20.54 -13.79 0.20
N ALA A 204 19.95 -14.50 1.16
CA ALA A 204 18.50 -14.56 1.32
C ALA A 204 17.85 -13.20 1.67
N ALA A 205 18.58 -12.24 2.25
CA ALA A 205 18.04 -10.91 2.50
C ALA A 205 17.99 -10.09 1.21
N GLN A 206 19.06 -10.13 0.42
CA GLN A 206 19.17 -9.48 -0.88
C GLN A 206 18.18 -10.06 -1.91
N GLN A 207 17.98 -11.39 -1.91
CA GLN A 207 16.96 -12.05 -2.73
C GLN A 207 15.56 -11.51 -2.41
N ARG A 208 15.23 -11.37 -1.11
CA ARG A 208 13.93 -10.79 -0.68
C ARG A 208 13.80 -9.33 -1.06
N GLU A 209 14.85 -8.53 -0.90
CA GLU A 209 14.82 -7.12 -1.29
C GLU A 209 14.57 -6.94 -2.79
N MET A 210 15.23 -7.75 -3.64
CA MET A 210 15.02 -7.74 -5.08
C MET A 210 13.58 -8.14 -5.44
N PHE A 211 13.04 -9.14 -4.76
CA PHE A 211 11.65 -9.57 -4.91
C PHE A 211 10.64 -8.48 -4.52
N GLU A 212 10.83 -7.83 -3.37
CA GLU A 212 9.97 -6.71 -2.94
C GLU A 212 10.09 -5.50 -3.86
N THR A 213 11.28 -5.28 -4.44
CA THR A 213 11.51 -4.19 -5.38
C THR A 213 10.65 -4.38 -6.63
N ALA A 214 10.63 -5.58 -7.21
CA ALA A 214 9.77 -5.92 -8.34
C ALA A 214 8.29 -5.57 -8.08
N ALA A 215 7.81 -5.82 -6.85
CA ALA A 215 6.45 -5.48 -6.43
C ALA A 215 6.18 -3.96 -6.37
N LYS A 216 7.18 -3.18 -5.96
CA LYS A 216 7.10 -1.72 -5.84
C LYS A 216 7.08 -1.03 -7.21
N VAL A 217 7.63 -1.67 -8.25
CA VAL A 217 7.69 -1.12 -9.63
C VAL A 217 6.32 -0.74 -10.15
N ALA A 218 5.34 -1.65 -10.03
CA ALA A 218 4.00 -1.42 -10.57
C ALA A 218 3.33 -0.19 -9.92
N LEU A 219 3.49 -0.02 -8.60
CA LEU A 219 3.01 1.17 -7.90
C LEU A 219 3.77 2.43 -8.30
N GLN A 220 5.08 2.36 -8.46
CA GLN A 220 5.88 3.52 -8.89
C GLN A 220 5.47 3.98 -10.29
N ARG A 221 5.19 3.04 -11.20
CA ARG A 221 4.71 3.34 -12.54
C ARG A 221 3.32 3.98 -12.53
N LEU A 222 2.39 3.42 -11.75
CA LEU A 222 1.07 4.02 -11.55
C LEU A 222 1.18 5.43 -10.97
N GLN A 223 2.01 5.61 -9.93
CA GLN A 223 2.24 6.92 -9.32
C GLN A 223 2.84 7.91 -10.33
N TRP A 224 3.76 7.47 -11.18
CA TRP A 224 4.30 8.29 -12.24
C TRP A 224 3.22 8.70 -13.24
N GLU A 225 2.39 7.77 -13.70
CA GLU A 225 1.28 8.03 -14.62
C GLU A 225 0.27 9.02 -14.03
N GLN A 226 0.00 8.93 -12.72
CA GLN A 226 -0.89 9.84 -12.00
C GLN A 226 -0.23 11.17 -11.60
N SER A 227 1.10 11.26 -11.65
CA SER A 227 1.83 12.47 -11.27
C SER A 227 1.63 13.58 -12.30
N THR A 228 1.51 14.81 -11.81
CA THR A 228 1.48 15.99 -12.68
C THR A 228 2.84 16.19 -13.37
N PRO A 229 2.90 16.93 -14.49
CA PRO A 229 4.16 17.24 -15.16
C PRO A 229 5.22 17.85 -14.22
N GLU A 230 4.79 18.73 -13.31
CA GLU A 230 5.66 19.38 -12.32
C GLU A 230 6.23 18.37 -11.32
N GLN A 231 5.40 17.44 -10.82
CA GLN A 231 5.83 16.39 -9.90
C GLN A 231 6.82 15.44 -10.58
N ARG A 232 6.55 15.04 -11.83
CA ARG A 232 7.49 14.22 -12.60
C ARG A 232 8.83 14.94 -12.77
N LEU A 233 8.78 16.23 -13.08
CA LEU A 233 10.00 17.02 -13.26
C LEU A 233 10.80 17.18 -11.97
N LEU A 234 10.14 17.35 -10.81
CA LEU A 234 10.81 17.33 -9.51
C LEU A 234 11.50 15.99 -9.25
N VAL A 235 10.84 14.87 -9.56
CA VAL A 235 11.46 13.54 -9.44
C VAL A 235 12.66 13.42 -10.38
N LYS A 236 12.56 13.87 -11.63
CA LYS A 236 13.71 13.91 -12.56
C LYS A 236 14.85 14.75 -11.99
N ALA A 237 14.57 15.96 -11.52
CA ALA A 237 15.55 16.88 -10.94
C ALA A 237 16.30 16.23 -9.77
N ASN A 238 15.58 15.51 -8.90
CA ASN A 238 16.16 14.82 -7.75
C ASN A 238 17.01 13.60 -8.15
N VAL A 239 16.64 12.90 -9.24
CA VAL A 239 17.30 11.67 -9.68
C VAL A 239 18.53 11.96 -10.54
N VAL A 240 18.40 12.79 -11.58
CA VAL A 240 19.51 13.10 -12.49
C VAL A 240 20.28 14.35 -12.08
N GLY A 241 19.75 15.17 -11.17
CA GLY A 241 20.30 16.49 -10.85
C GLY A 241 19.81 17.57 -11.82
N GLU A 242 19.54 18.77 -11.32
CA GLU A 242 19.02 19.90 -12.11
C GLU A 242 19.90 20.26 -13.32
N LYS A 243 21.23 20.04 -13.22
CA LYS A 243 22.17 20.31 -14.31
C LYS A 243 21.93 19.45 -15.54
N ASN A 244 21.35 18.26 -15.35
CA ASN A 244 21.07 17.29 -16.40
C ASN A 244 19.65 17.42 -16.98
N LEU A 245 18.84 18.35 -16.47
CA LEU A 245 17.59 18.74 -17.10
C LEU A 245 17.86 19.62 -18.32
N SER A 246 16.97 19.57 -19.31
CA SER A 246 16.98 20.51 -20.42
C SER A 246 16.77 21.95 -19.93
N GLU A 247 17.19 22.93 -20.73
CA GLU A 247 17.03 24.35 -20.37
C GLU A 247 15.55 24.75 -20.20
N GLU A 248 14.66 24.18 -21.02
CA GLU A 248 13.22 24.40 -20.92
C GLU A 248 12.64 23.80 -19.63
N GLU A 249 13.02 22.58 -19.30
CA GLU A 249 12.66 21.93 -18.03
C GLU A 249 13.17 22.73 -16.83
N ARG A 250 14.43 23.18 -16.83
CA ARG A 250 14.97 24.01 -15.75
C ARG A 250 14.17 25.30 -15.55
N ARG A 251 13.81 25.98 -16.64
CA ARG A 251 13.01 27.21 -16.58
C ARG A 251 11.62 26.93 -16.02
N TYR A 252 10.97 25.87 -16.50
CA TYR A 252 9.66 25.47 -16.02
C TYR A 252 9.69 25.09 -14.53
N LEU A 253 10.71 24.33 -14.11
CA LEU A 253 10.92 23.99 -12.70
C LEU A 253 11.14 25.24 -11.83
N ALA A 254 11.98 26.18 -12.29
CA ALA A 254 12.22 27.43 -11.57
C ALA A 254 10.94 28.27 -11.42
N GLN A 255 10.13 28.38 -12.47
CA GLN A 255 8.83 29.06 -12.43
C GLN A 255 7.87 28.39 -11.46
N PHE A 256 7.80 27.05 -11.49
CA PHE A 256 6.97 26.28 -10.57
C PHE A 256 7.39 26.49 -9.11
N MET A 257 8.69 26.40 -8.81
CA MET A 257 9.22 26.62 -7.46
C MET A 257 8.97 28.04 -6.97
N GLN A 258 9.10 29.05 -7.84
CA GLN A 258 8.77 30.43 -7.52
C GLN A 258 7.27 30.62 -7.21
N ALA A 259 6.39 30.01 -8.01
CA ALA A 259 4.95 30.06 -7.78
C ALA A 259 4.56 29.39 -6.45
N GLN A 260 5.13 28.22 -6.14
CA GLN A 260 4.90 27.53 -4.87
C GLN A 260 5.40 28.35 -3.68
N ALA A 261 6.58 28.96 -3.78
CA ALA A 261 7.11 29.84 -2.74
C ALA A 261 6.22 31.07 -2.51
N ALA A 262 5.69 31.68 -3.58
CA ALA A 262 4.75 32.78 -3.49
C ALA A 262 3.44 32.37 -2.78
N GLN A 263 2.89 31.20 -3.11
CA GLN A 263 1.69 30.67 -2.47
C GLN A 263 1.90 30.41 -0.96
N LEU A 264 3.04 29.82 -0.58
CA LEU A 264 3.36 29.58 0.83
C LEU A 264 3.52 30.90 1.61
N ASN A 265 4.15 31.92 1.00
CA ASN A 265 4.26 33.24 1.61
C ASN A 265 2.90 33.90 1.81
N GLN A 266 1.97 33.75 0.84
CA GLN A 266 0.60 34.25 0.97
C GLN A 266 -0.17 33.54 2.09
N LEU A 267 -0.08 32.21 2.20
CA LEU A 267 -0.71 31.45 3.29
C LEU A 267 -0.16 31.86 4.66
N ARG A 268 1.15 32.08 4.78
CA ARG A 268 1.75 32.59 6.01
C ARG A 268 1.22 33.98 6.37
N GLN A 269 1.13 34.88 5.41
CA GLN A 269 0.56 36.22 5.63
C GLN A 269 -0.90 36.14 6.10
N GLN A 270 -1.72 35.26 5.50
CA GLN A 270 -3.10 35.03 5.94
C GLN A 270 -3.17 34.47 7.36
N GLN A 271 -2.33 33.49 7.72
CA GLN A 271 -2.27 32.96 9.08
C GLN A 271 -1.86 34.03 10.09
N THR A 272 -0.86 34.87 9.76
CA THR A 272 -0.45 35.98 10.61
C THR A 272 -1.57 37.01 10.79
N GLN A 273 -2.33 37.32 9.73
CA GLN A 273 -3.49 38.20 9.83
C GLN A 273 -4.60 37.62 10.71
N LEU A 274 -4.92 36.32 10.56
CA LEU A 274 -5.92 35.66 11.41
C LEU A 274 -5.53 35.69 12.88
N ILE A 275 -4.28 35.35 13.22
CA ILE A 275 -3.76 35.42 14.59
C ILE A 275 -3.81 36.86 15.11
N THR A 276 -3.47 37.84 14.28
CA THR A 276 -3.51 39.26 14.67
C THR A 276 -4.93 39.71 14.98
N ASN A 277 -5.90 39.32 14.15
CA ASN A 277 -7.32 39.63 14.35
C ASN A 277 -7.87 38.93 15.61
N GLU A 278 -7.50 37.67 15.85
CA GLU A 278 -7.90 36.93 17.05
C GLU A 278 -7.31 37.56 18.33
N LEU A 279 -6.03 37.95 18.31
CA LEU A 279 -5.40 38.67 19.41
C LEU A 279 -6.04 40.04 19.67
N GLN A 280 -6.50 40.73 18.62
CA GLN A 280 -7.24 41.98 18.77
C GLN A 280 -8.62 41.75 19.36
N PHE A 281 -9.34 40.73 18.89
CA PHE A 281 -10.65 40.34 19.42
C PHE A 281 -10.56 39.90 20.89
N MET A 282 -9.55 39.09 21.25
CA MET A 282 -9.30 38.72 22.64
C MET A 282 -8.98 39.95 23.51
N ARG A 283 -8.15 40.88 23.03
CA ARG A 283 -7.90 42.14 23.75
C ARG A 283 -9.18 42.96 23.94
N GLN A 284 -10.01 43.08 22.92
CA GLN A 284 -11.28 43.80 22.99
C GLN A 284 -12.28 43.13 23.95
N ASN A 285 -12.39 41.80 23.91
CA ASN A 285 -13.22 41.04 24.85
C ASN A 285 -12.69 41.15 26.27
N GLN A 286 -11.37 41.09 26.46
CA GLN A 286 -10.74 41.25 27.76
C GLN A 286 -11.04 42.64 28.34
N GLN A 287 -10.94 43.71 27.54
CA GLN A 287 -11.34 45.05 27.93
C GLN A 287 -12.84 45.16 28.25
N THR A 288 -13.69 44.43 27.51
CA THR A 288 -15.15 44.45 27.73
C THR A 288 -15.54 43.70 29.02
N ILE A 289 -14.93 42.54 29.27
CA ILE A 289 -15.25 41.67 30.41
C ILE A 289 -14.60 42.18 31.69
N MET A 290 -13.30 42.49 31.65
CA MET A 290 -12.53 42.88 32.84
C MET A 290 -12.51 44.40 33.06
N GLY A 291 -13.05 45.19 32.14
CA GLY A 291 -12.89 46.64 32.15
C GLY A 291 -11.47 47.06 31.78
N ASN A 292 -11.28 48.35 31.53
CA ASN A 292 -9.96 48.93 31.66
C ASN A 292 -9.59 48.91 33.15
N GLY A 293 -8.35 48.52 33.46
CA GLY A 293 -7.86 48.43 34.84
C GLY A 293 -8.19 49.69 35.65
N THR A 294 -8.28 49.54 36.97
CA THR A 294 -8.63 50.65 37.88
C THR A 294 -7.73 51.85 37.61
N TYR A 295 -8.33 53.02 37.36
CA TYR A 295 -7.62 54.28 37.24
C TYR A 295 -8.04 55.18 38.39
N TYR A 296 -7.14 56.06 38.83
CA TYR A 296 -7.44 56.99 39.90
C TYR A 296 -8.09 58.24 39.32
N ASN A 297 -9.36 58.49 39.67
CA ASN A 297 -10.06 59.70 39.28
C ASN A 297 -9.65 60.84 40.21
N GLN A 298 -8.76 61.72 39.74
CA GLN A 298 -8.24 62.83 40.53
C GLN A 298 -9.33 63.84 40.96
N THR A 299 -10.39 63.99 40.17
CA THR A 299 -11.49 64.92 40.49
C THR A 299 -12.35 64.39 41.64
N LEU A 300 -12.53 63.07 41.72
CA LEU A 300 -13.35 62.42 42.76
C LEU A 300 -12.52 61.85 43.92
N GLY A 301 -11.19 61.88 43.84
CA GLY A 301 -10.29 61.40 44.89
C GLY A 301 -10.36 59.89 45.15
N ARG A 302 -10.81 59.07 44.18
CA ARG A 302 -10.99 57.62 44.35
C ARG A 302 -10.57 56.82 43.12
N TRP A 303 -10.27 55.53 43.32
CA TRP A 303 -10.07 54.58 42.22
C TRP A 303 -11.41 54.20 41.59
N GLU A 304 -11.50 54.25 40.26
CA GLU A 304 -12.66 53.87 39.47
C GLU A 304 -12.27 52.83 38.41
N GLN A 305 -13.19 51.93 38.07
CA GLN A 305 -13.01 50.96 37.00
C GLN A 305 -13.84 51.43 35.80
N HIS A 306 -13.22 51.57 34.63
CA HIS A 306 -13.92 52.01 33.42
C HIS A 306 -14.42 50.78 32.65
N GLY A 307 -15.72 50.54 32.72
CA GLY A 307 -16.38 49.38 32.10
C GLY A 307 -16.13 48.07 32.85
N GLY A 308 -17.04 47.11 32.66
CA GLY A 308 -17.09 45.84 33.39
C GLY A 308 -18.46 45.63 34.03
N ILE A 309 -18.99 44.40 33.96
CA ILE A 309 -20.23 44.02 34.64
C ILE A 309 -19.92 43.98 36.14
N VAL A 310 -20.37 44.98 36.89
CA VAL A 310 -20.31 44.96 38.36
C VAL A 310 -21.40 44.01 38.84
N THR A 311 -21.04 42.76 39.11
CA THR A 311 -21.90 41.89 39.89
C THR A 311 -21.84 42.35 41.34
N GLU A 312 -22.80 43.16 41.76
CA GLU A 312 -23.01 43.47 43.18
C GLU A 312 -23.43 42.17 43.88
N PHE A 313 -22.53 41.58 44.66
CA PHE A 313 -22.90 40.52 45.60
C PHE A 313 -23.60 41.18 46.79
N ARG A 314 -24.90 40.93 46.92
CA ARG A 314 -25.68 41.22 48.14
C ARG A 314 -25.47 40.16 49.19
#